data_AF-A0A1F3B5Z4-F1
#
_entry.id   AF-A0A1F3B5Z4-F1
#
_cell.length_a   1.000
_cell.length_b   1.000
_cell.length_c   1.000
_cell.angle_alpha   90.00
_cell.angle_beta   90.00
_cell.angle_gamma   90.00
#
_symmetry.space_group_name_H-M   'P 1'
#
loop_
_entity.id
_entity.type
_entity.pdbx_description
1 polymer ?
#
loop_
_entity_poly.entity_id
_entity_poly.type
_entity_poly.pdbx_seq_one_letter_code
_entity_poly.pdbx_strand_id
1 'polypeptide(L)'
;MMEQVNQVHNRGTPFPEMVTAYTGSRDFLTTTGATQTMTLTSGDTKISLVDTTGAQAFTTTLNTIMQSALYGSGAQASNGPWTIQEVALKLNDWLAANVTGSTADIDANGNMAINVNSSSYSLHFHDESATAANSTSGDVTIGFDADGDGTSDETASGFANFFGLNDFFTSSRGGWVWDSTIMSSTATVGTAGTLNFSDKTNGFIYGTMAVSSTDTLSTIADNINADATLSAQVQAEVVPEGSGYRLRIRRSNGEEMAITQSGGTALITALGLGRADVGQAKYVSVRSDIIANPQLVSRGAMQYSTDKSEYYVSAGDNQTANDIADLFTNKVSFTLAGDLSAATRTFENYADSILSLNSSQASSLQTELDYQNGLTERLTLKQGEISAVNLDEELSQLMIYEQSYAAAGKVISTIDKMLEILNSLIR
;
A
#
# COMPACT_ATOMS: atom_id res chain seq x y z
N MET A 1 -0.43 8.09 -7.55
CA MET A 1 -0.18 8.21 -9.01
C MET A 1 -0.66 6.97 -9.75
N MET A 2 -0.13 5.79 -9.42
CA MET A 2 -0.53 4.50 -10.02
C MET A 2 -2.05 4.35 -10.13
N GLU A 3 -2.75 4.45 -9.00
CA GLU A 3 -4.22 4.33 -8.93
C GLU A 3 -4.95 5.33 -9.82
N GLN A 4 -4.50 6.58 -9.85
CA GLN A 4 -5.15 7.64 -10.63
C GLN A 4 -4.96 7.43 -12.14
N VAL A 5 -3.75 7.01 -12.56
CA VAL A 5 -3.47 6.69 -13.98
C VAL A 5 -4.27 5.46 -14.39
N ASN A 6 -4.29 4.41 -13.56
CA ASN A 6 -5.07 3.21 -13.84
C ASN A 6 -6.57 3.53 -13.93
N GLN A 7 -7.12 4.33 -13.03
CA GLN A 7 -8.53 4.72 -13.07
C GLN A 7 -8.89 5.38 -14.40
N VAL A 8 -8.10 6.35 -14.87
CA VAL A 8 -8.35 7.02 -16.16
C VAL A 8 -8.13 6.07 -17.33
N HIS A 9 -7.05 5.26 -17.31
CA HIS A 9 -6.75 4.31 -18.39
C HIS A 9 -7.83 3.24 -18.53
N ASN A 10 -8.43 2.80 -17.42
CA ASN A 10 -9.55 1.85 -17.38
C ASN A 10 -10.86 2.40 -17.94
N ARG A 11 -11.08 3.72 -17.92
CA ARG A 11 -12.25 4.36 -18.57
C ARG A 11 -12.14 4.33 -20.09
N GLY A 12 -10.92 4.35 -20.59
CA GLY A 12 -10.65 4.35 -22.02
C GLY A 12 -10.41 2.96 -22.57
N THR A 13 -10.24 2.94 -23.88
CA THR A 13 -9.97 1.76 -24.66
C THR A 13 -9.00 2.09 -25.79
N PRO A 14 -8.11 1.16 -26.17
CA PRO A 14 -7.34 1.30 -27.38
C PRO A 14 -8.21 0.98 -28.61
N PHE A 15 -8.06 1.79 -29.64
CA PHE A 15 -8.63 1.57 -30.97
C PHE A 15 -7.76 2.35 -31.99
N PRO A 16 -7.45 1.81 -33.19
CA PRO A 16 -8.04 0.65 -33.88
C PRO A 16 -7.51 -0.73 -33.48
N GLU A 17 -6.52 -0.80 -32.59
CA GLU A 17 -6.04 -2.10 -32.09
C GLU A 17 -7.14 -2.81 -31.29
N MET A 18 -7.37 -4.09 -31.58
CA MET A 18 -8.48 -4.83 -30.99
C MET A 18 -8.09 -5.48 -29.67
N VAL A 19 -8.76 -5.11 -28.59
CA VAL A 19 -8.60 -5.80 -27.30
C VAL A 19 -9.48 -7.03 -27.24
N THR A 20 -8.83 -8.18 -27.11
CA THR A 20 -9.48 -9.50 -27.11
C THR A 20 -9.26 -10.25 -25.81
N ALA A 21 -8.32 -9.80 -24.97
CA ALA A 21 -8.02 -10.40 -23.68
C ALA A 21 -7.83 -9.32 -22.61
N TYR A 22 -8.35 -9.59 -21.42
CA TYR A 22 -8.16 -8.79 -20.23
C TYR A 22 -7.73 -9.70 -19.08
N THR A 23 -6.80 -9.23 -18.27
CA THR A 23 -6.39 -9.89 -17.02
C THR A 23 -6.36 -8.83 -15.94
N GLY A 24 -7.26 -8.98 -14.96
CA GLY A 24 -7.41 -8.08 -13.84
C GLY A 24 -6.19 -8.06 -12.92
N SER A 25 -5.97 -6.95 -12.23
CA SER A 25 -4.88 -6.79 -11.25
C SER A 25 -5.34 -6.99 -9.80
N ARG A 26 -6.65 -6.94 -9.53
CA ARG A 26 -7.20 -7.10 -8.18
C ARG A 26 -7.23 -8.57 -7.78
N ASP A 27 -6.62 -8.90 -6.64
CA ASP A 27 -6.64 -10.23 -6.03
C ASP A 27 -7.87 -10.35 -5.11
N PHE A 28 -8.76 -11.28 -5.45
CA PHE A 28 -9.87 -11.68 -4.60
C PHE A 28 -9.44 -12.85 -3.71
N LEU A 29 -9.82 -12.81 -2.42
CA LEU A 29 -9.33 -13.72 -1.37
C LEU A 29 -9.79 -15.19 -1.51
N THR A 30 -10.20 -15.63 -2.70
CA THR A 30 -10.99 -16.84 -2.89
C THR A 30 -10.36 -18.09 -2.24
N THR A 31 -11.07 -18.65 -1.27
CA THR A 31 -10.91 -20.03 -0.79
C THR A 31 -12.24 -20.74 -0.99
N THR A 32 -12.49 -21.21 -2.21
CA THR A 32 -13.63 -22.11 -2.53
C THR A 32 -14.99 -21.67 -1.95
N GLY A 33 -15.67 -20.73 -2.61
CA GLY A 33 -17.00 -20.28 -2.19
C GLY A 33 -17.30 -18.87 -2.68
N ALA A 34 -18.54 -18.63 -3.09
CA ALA A 34 -19.00 -17.37 -3.66
C ALA A 34 -19.42 -16.40 -2.54
N THR A 35 -18.46 -15.95 -1.72
CA THR A 35 -18.76 -15.15 -0.52
C THR A 35 -18.50 -13.66 -0.70
N GLN A 36 -17.43 -13.26 -1.39
CA GLN A 36 -17.20 -11.84 -1.70
C GLN A 36 -18.23 -11.34 -2.71
N THR A 37 -18.89 -10.23 -2.37
CA THR A 37 -19.94 -9.66 -3.22
C THR A 37 -19.66 -8.23 -3.64
N MET A 38 -20.21 -7.85 -4.80
CA MET A 38 -20.23 -6.48 -5.28
C MET A 38 -21.67 -6.00 -5.47
N THR A 39 -21.91 -4.73 -5.17
CA THR A 39 -23.20 -4.06 -5.33
C THR A 39 -23.01 -2.76 -6.10
N LEU A 40 -23.78 -2.52 -7.15
CA LEU A 40 -23.81 -1.24 -7.85
C LEU A 40 -24.62 -0.25 -7.03
N THR A 41 -23.94 0.69 -6.39
CA THR A 41 -24.59 1.72 -5.55
C THR A 41 -25.14 2.86 -6.41
N SER A 42 -24.45 3.17 -7.51
CA SER A 42 -24.86 4.20 -8.46
C SER A 42 -24.27 3.90 -9.83
N GLY A 43 -25.08 4.04 -10.89
CA GLY A 43 -24.67 3.78 -12.28
C GLY A 43 -24.88 2.34 -12.73
N ASP A 44 -24.49 2.07 -13.98
CA ASP A 44 -24.44 0.74 -14.59
C ASP A 44 -23.28 0.70 -15.61
N THR A 45 -22.81 -0.49 -15.92
CA THR A 45 -21.69 -0.68 -16.87
C THR A 45 -22.22 -1.27 -18.16
N LYS A 46 -22.01 -0.58 -19.28
CA LYS A 46 -22.21 -1.12 -20.62
C LYS A 46 -21.09 -2.09 -20.95
N ILE A 47 -21.49 -3.25 -21.47
CA ILE A 47 -20.59 -4.29 -21.94
C ILE A 47 -20.87 -4.43 -23.43
N SER A 48 -19.89 -4.10 -24.26
CA SER A 48 -20.08 -3.97 -25.70
C SER A 48 -18.98 -4.69 -26.46
N LEU A 49 -19.39 -5.52 -27.43
CA LEU A 49 -18.52 -6.08 -28.44
C LEU A 49 -18.57 -5.17 -29.67
N VAL A 50 -17.41 -4.64 -30.04
CA VAL A 50 -17.23 -3.67 -31.14
C VAL A 50 -16.50 -4.35 -32.29
N ASP A 51 -16.99 -4.12 -33.50
CA ASP A 51 -16.39 -4.69 -34.72
C ASP A 51 -15.12 -3.94 -35.16
N THR A 52 -14.49 -4.40 -36.25
CA THR A 52 -13.28 -3.78 -36.81
C THR A 52 -13.49 -2.34 -37.31
N THR A 53 -14.74 -1.90 -37.48
CA THR A 53 -15.07 -0.53 -37.92
C THR A 53 -15.24 0.43 -36.74
N GLY A 54 -15.27 -0.10 -35.51
CA GLY A 54 -15.53 0.68 -34.32
C GLY A 54 -17.02 0.79 -33.97
N ALA A 55 -17.92 0.12 -34.69
CA ALA A 55 -19.35 0.11 -34.39
C ALA A 55 -19.72 -1.01 -33.41
N GLN A 56 -20.73 -0.79 -32.56
CA GLN A 56 -21.26 -1.87 -31.72
C GLN A 56 -21.81 -3.01 -32.59
N ALA A 57 -21.42 -4.24 -32.27
CA ALA A 57 -22.03 -5.45 -32.82
C ALA A 57 -23.03 -6.05 -31.83
N PHE A 58 -22.64 -6.12 -30.55
CA PHE A 58 -23.49 -6.59 -29.46
C PHE A 58 -23.26 -5.69 -28.26
N THR A 59 -24.33 -5.33 -27.56
CA THR A 59 -24.24 -4.50 -26.35
C THR A 59 -25.26 -4.94 -25.32
N THR A 60 -24.89 -4.84 -24.06
CA THR A 60 -25.76 -5.09 -22.90
C THR A 60 -25.31 -4.23 -21.73
N THR A 61 -25.97 -4.34 -20.59
CA THR A 61 -25.44 -3.82 -19.33
C THR A 61 -25.16 -4.92 -18.34
N LEU A 62 -24.26 -4.64 -17.41
CA LEU A 62 -23.99 -5.51 -16.28
C LEU A 62 -25.29 -5.84 -15.55
N ASN A 63 -26.06 -4.83 -15.13
CA ASN A 63 -27.32 -5.08 -14.42
C ASN A 63 -28.33 -5.92 -15.24
N THR A 64 -28.31 -5.81 -16.57
CA THR A 64 -29.17 -6.61 -17.48
C THR A 64 -28.74 -8.08 -17.50
N ILE A 65 -27.45 -8.37 -17.67
CA ILE A 65 -26.97 -9.77 -17.66
C ILE A 65 -27.12 -10.41 -16.28
N MET A 66 -26.99 -9.62 -15.21
CA MET A 66 -27.20 -10.09 -13.84
C MET A 66 -28.64 -10.53 -13.58
N GLN A 67 -29.62 -9.77 -14.06
CA GLN A 67 -31.04 -10.12 -13.91
C GLN A 67 -31.52 -11.21 -14.88
N SER A 68 -30.74 -11.53 -15.92
CA SER A 68 -31.10 -12.55 -16.89
C SER A 68 -31.11 -13.95 -16.27
N ALA A 69 -32.18 -14.72 -16.48
CA ALA A 69 -32.23 -16.14 -16.14
C ALA A 69 -31.51 -17.04 -17.17
N LEU A 70 -31.02 -16.47 -18.28
CA LEU A 70 -30.35 -17.22 -19.36
C LEU A 70 -28.86 -17.43 -19.10
N TYR A 71 -28.26 -16.69 -18.17
CA TYR A 71 -26.82 -16.65 -17.93
C TYR A 71 -26.52 -16.95 -16.46
N GLY A 72 -25.35 -17.55 -16.18
CA GLY A 72 -24.88 -17.85 -14.84
C GLY A 72 -25.72 -18.90 -14.12
N SER A 73 -25.84 -18.77 -12.80
CA SER A 73 -26.62 -19.71 -11.97
C SER A 73 -28.12 -19.41 -11.94
N GLY A 74 -28.55 -18.30 -12.55
CA GLY A 74 -29.96 -17.87 -12.60
C GLY A 74 -30.10 -16.35 -12.55
N ALA A 75 -31.34 -15.87 -12.46
CA ALA A 75 -31.62 -14.44 -12.33
C ALA A 75 -31.18 -13.94 -10.93
N GLN A 76 -30.34 -12.90 -10.91
CA GLN A 76 -29.88 -12.25 -9.70
C GLN A 76 -30.70 -10.98 -9.41
N ALA A 77 -30.61 -10.45 -8.20
CA ALA A 77 -31.23 -9.18 -7.83
C ALA A 77 -30.68 -8.03 -8.69
N SER A 78 -31.50 -7.00 -8.94
CA SER A 78 -31.01 -5.78 -9.61
C SER A 78 -29.97 -5.09 -8.74
N ASN A 79 -28.88 -4.64 -9.33
CA ASN A 79 -27.77 -3.90 -8.71
C ASN A 79 -27.01 -4.61 -7.58
N GLY A 80 -27.27 -5.88 -7.31
CA GLY A 80 -26.54 -6.67 -6.31
C GLY A 80 -27.36 -6.99 -5.05
N PRO A 81 -26.73 -7.60 -4.03
CA PRO A 81 -25.33 -8.04 -4.03
C PRO A 81 -25.11 -9.23 -4.97
N TRP A 82 -24.01 -9.21 -5.72
CA TRP A 82 -23.62 -10.28 -6.63
C TRP A 82 -22.26 -10.83 -6.25
N THR A 83 -22.13 -12.15 -6.20
CA THR A 83 -20.83 -12.76 -5.94
C THR A 83 -19.89 -12.50 -7.12
N ILE A 84 -18.60 -12.30 -6.84
CA ILE A 84 -17.60 -12.05 -7.90
C ILE A 84 -17.57 -13.20 -8.92
N GLN A 85 -17.72 -14.44 -8.46
CA GLN A 85 -17.82 -15.61 -9.33
C GLN A 85 -19.06 -15.56 -10.23
N GLU A 86 -20.21 -15.15 -9.71
CA GLU A 86 -21.45 -15.05 -10.50
C GLU A 86 -21.34 -13.99 -11.60
N VAL A 87 -20.67 -12.87 -11.32
CA VAL A 87 -20.38 -11.84 -12.32
C VAL A 87 -19.52 -12.41 -13.45
N ALA A 88 -18.47 -13.15 -13.12
CA ALA A 88 -17.61 -13.81 -14.10
C ALA A 88 -18.39 -14.85 -14.94
N LEU A 89 -19.19 -15.70 -14.30
CA LEU A 89 -20.01 -16.71 -14.97
C LEU A 89 -21.03 -16.09 -15.93
N LYS A 90 -21.72 -15.03 -15.52
CA LYS A 90 -22.69 -14.36 -16.40
C LYS A 90 -22.05 -13.63 -17.55
N LEU A 91 -20.88 -13.02 -17.33
CA LEU A 91 -20.09 -12.43 -18.39
C LEU A 91 -19.62 -13.49 -19.38
N ASN A 92 -19.17 -14.65 -18.89
CA ASN A 92 -18.78 -15.79 -19.71
C ASN A 92 -19.92 -16.26 -20.61
N ASP A 93 -21.09 -16.50 -20.05
CA ASP A 93 -22.22 -17.02 -20.80
C ASP A 93 -22.73 -16.02 -21.84
N TRP A 94 -22.77 -14.73 -21.50
CA TRP A 94 -23.12 -13.69 -22.46
C TRP A 94 -22.08 -13.60 -23.60
N LEU A 95 -20.79 -13.62 -23.28
CA LEU A 95 -19.73 -13.61 -24.29
C LEU A 95 -19.80 -14.85 -25.18
N ALA A 96 -19.91 -16.05 -24.60
CA ALA A 96 -19.97 -17.31 -25.33
C ALA A 96 -21.22 -17.43 -26.21
N ALA A 97 -22.34 -16.82 -25.81
CA ALA A 97 -23.57 -16.76 -26.59
C ALA A 97 -23.44 -15.88 -27.85
N ASN A 98 -22.62 -14.82 -27.81
CA ASN A 98 -22.42 -13.90 -28.94
C ASN A 98 -21.19 -14.25 -29.78
N VAL A 99 -20.12 -14.76 -29.15
CA VAL A 99 -18.85 -15.11 -29.77
C VAL A 99 -18.37 -16.46 -29.25
N THR A 100 -18.48 -17.49 -30.10
CA THR A 100 -18.12 -18.86 -29.76
C THR A 100 -16.66 -18.99 -29.34
N GLY A 101 -16.43 -19.66 -28.21
CA GLY A 101 -15.09 -19.88 -27.66
C GLY A 101 -14.59 -18.77 -26.73
N SER A 102 -15.38 -17.72 -26.51
CA SER A 102 -15.08 -16.74 -25.46
C SER A 102 -15.11 -17.36 -24.07
N THR A 103 -14.29 -16.85 -23.16
CA THR A 103 -14.19 -17.30 -21.77
C THR A 103 -14.11 -16.11 -20.82
N ALA A 104 -14.78 -16.18 -19.67
CA ALA A 104 -14.53 -15.29 -18.54
C ALA A 104 -14.57 -16.09 -17.22
N ASP A 105 -13.57 -15.94 -16.37
CA ASP A 105 -13.53 -16.63 -15.08
C ASP A 105 -12.65 -15.87 -14.07
N ILE A 106 -12.68 -16.28 -12.81
CA ILE A 106 -11.69 -15.90 -11.81
C ILE A 106 -10.58 -16.95 -11.85
N ASP A 107 -9.35 -16.53 -12.15
CA ASP A 107 -8.22 -17.43 -12.24
C ASP A 107 -7.77 -17.96 -10.86
N ALA A 108 -6.82 -18.90 -10.84
CA ALA A 108 -6.29 -19.46 -9.59
C ALA A 108 -5.61 -18.41 -8.67
N ASN A 109 -5.19 -17.29 -9.23
CA ASN A 109 -4.62 -16.19 -8.48
C ASN A 109 -5.69 -15.28 -7.88
N GLY A 110 -6.98 -15.49 -8.19
CA GLY A 110 -8.06 -14.64 -7.70
C GLY A 110 -8.26 -13.41 -8.59
N ASN A 111 -7.76 -13.39 -9.82
CA ASN A 111 -7.91 -12.27 -10.75
C ASN A 111 -8.97 -12.57 -11.82
N MET A 112 -9.72 -11.56 -12.25
CA MET A 112 -10.67 -11.73 -13.36
C MET A 112 -9.93 -11.86 -14.70
N ALA A 113 -10.11 -12.98 -15.40
CA ALA A 113 -9.54 -13.23 -16.71
C ALA A 113 -10.64 -13.35 -17.75
N ILE A 114 -10.57 -12.54 -18.82
CA ILE A 114 -11.55 -12.52 -19.91
C ILE A 114 -10.80 -12.70 -21.23
N ASN A 115 -11.32 -13.54 -22.10
CA ASN A 115 -10.81 -13.73 -23.46
C ASN A 115 -11.97 -13.93 -24.44
N VAL A 116 -12.06 -13.06 -25.45
CA VAL A 116 -13.08 -13.10 -26.50
C VAL A 116 -12.75 -14.14 -27.58
N ASN A 117 -11.47 -14.53 -27.71
CA ASN A 117 -10.98 -15.51 -28.68
C ASN A 117 -11.45 -15.25 -30.13
N SER A 118 -11.54 -13.98 -30.54
CA SER A 118 -11.98 -13.58 -31.87
C SER A 118 -11.12 -12.45 -32.43
N SER A 119 -10.90 -12.46 -33.75
CA SER A 119 -10.25 -11.36 -34.47
C SER A 119 -11.25 -10.35 -35.06
N SER A 120 -12.55 -10.60 -34.90
CA SER A 120 -13.62 -9.77 -35.50
C SER A 120 -14.29 -8.85 -34.50
N TYR A 121 -14.14 -9.13 -33.21
CA TYR A 121 -14.77 -8.36 -32.13
C TYR A 121 -13.77 -8.03 -31.04
N SER A 122 -13.87 -6.81 -30.54
CA SER A 122 -13.14 -6.31 -29.39
C SER A 122 -14.12 -6.04 -28.25
N LEU A 123 -13.75 -6.38 -27.03
CA LEU A 123 -14.60 -6.16 -25.85
C LEU A 123 -14.28 -4.79 -25.24
N HIS A 124 -15.32 -4.07 -24.83
CA HIS A 124 -15.19 -2.76 -24.21
C HIS A 124 -16.16 -2.63 -23.04
N PHE A 125 -15.72 -1.93 -22.00
CA PHE A 125 -16.53 -1.56 -20.84
C PHE A 125 -16.73 -0.05 -20.85
N HIS A 126 -17.95 0.40 -20.59
CA HIS A 126 -18.26 1.82 -20.52
C HIS A 126 -19.22 2.07 -19.36
N ASP A 127 -18.74 2.82 -18.37
CA ASP A 127 -19.53 3.15 -17.19
C ASP A 127 -20.42 4.36 -17.45
N GLU A 128 -21.69 4.24 -17.04
CA GLU A 128 -22.72 5.26 -17.23
C GLU A 128 -23.50 5.50 -15.94
N SER A 129 -24.10 6.68 -15.84
CA SER A 129 -24.92 7.07 -14.68
C SER A 129 -26.22 6.27 -14.54
N ALA A 130 -26.68 5.58 -15.58
CA ALA A 130 -27.88 4.75 -15.54
C ALA A 130 -27.86 3.63 -16.60
N THR A 131 -28.74 2.64 -16.44
CA THR A 131 -28.90 1.50 -17.36
C THR A 131 -29.40 1.90 -18.76
N ALA A 132 -30.11 3.03 -18.90
CA ALA A 132 -30.65 3.46 -20.18
C ALA A 132 -29.53 3.79 -21.18
N ALA A 133 -29.76 3.56 -22.48
CA ALA A 133 -28.83 4.01 -23.51
C ALA A 133 -28.72 5.55 -23.52
N ASN A 134 -27.57 6.08 -23.95
CA ASN A 134 -27.27 7.53 -23.95
C ASN A 134 -27.25 8.17 -22.56
N SER A 135 -26.99 7.39 -21.52
CA SER A 135 -26.77 7.93 -20.18
C SER A 135 -25.44 8.69 -20.14
N THR A 136 -25.30 9.62 -19.20
CA THR A 136 -24.05 10.38 -19.08
C THR A 136 -22.92 9.44 -18.66
N SER A 137 -21.80 9.47 -19.39
CA SER A 137 -20.60 8.73 -19.00
C SER A 137 -20.10 9.20 -17.63
N GLY A 138 -19.73 8.25 -16.78
CA GLY A 138 -19.20 8.50 -15.45
C GLY A 138 -18.96 7.20 -14.70
N ASP A 139 -18.00 7.20 -13.77
CA ASP A 139 -17.63 6.00 -13.03
C ASP A 139 -18.80 5.45 -12.22
N VAL A 140 -19.09 4.16 -12.42
CA VAL A 140 -20.03 3.42 -11.57
C VAL A 140 -19.45 3.32 -10.16
N THR A 141 -20.30 3.44 -9.13
CA THR A 141 -19.88 3.25 -7.74
C THR A 141 -20.20 1.84 -7.29
N ILE A 142 -19.17 1.10 -6.88
CA ILE A 142 -19.26 -0.29 -6.44
C ILE A 142 -19.04 -0.34 -4.93
N GLY A 143 -20.00 -0.90 -4.20
CA GLY A 143 -19.82 -1.35 -2.82
C GLY A 143 -19.28 -2.78 -2.84
N PHE A 144 -18.11 -3.00 -2.26
CA PHE A 144 -17.45 -4.30 -2.19
C PHE A 144 -17.50 -4.86 -0.77
N ASP A 145 -18.03 -6.06 -0.65
CA ASP A 145 -18.04 -6.88 0.57
C ASP A 145 -16.81 -7.80 0.51
N ALA A 146 -15.78 -7.42 1.25
CA ALA A 146 -14.46 -8.03 1.19
C ALA A 146 -14.34 -9.26 2.08
N ASP A 147 -15.12 -9.35 3.16
CA ASP A 147 -15.13 -10.51 4.07
C ASP A 147 -16.32 -11.47 3.86
N GLY A 148 -17.28 -11.09 3.02
CA GLY A 148 -18.45 -11.90 2.70
C GLY A 148 -19.51 -11.89 3.81
N ASP A 149 -19.52 -10.89 4.69
CA ASP A 149 -20.49 -10.78 5.78
C ASP A 149 -21.85 -10.18 5.35
N GLY A 150 -21.96 -9.76 4.09
CA GLY A 150 -23.15 -9.14 3.51
C GLY A 150 -23.18 -7.61 3.64
N THR A 151 -22.15 -7.00 4.21
CA THR A 151 -21.96 -5.55 4.34
C THR A 151 -20.87 -5.09 3.38
N SER A 152 -21.02 -3.91 2.78
CA SER A 152 -19.93 -3.34 1.97
C SER A 152 -18.86 -2.73 2.89
N ASP A 153 -17.63 -3.23 2.75
CA ASP A 153 -16.44 -2.76 3.47
C ASP A 153 -15.71 -1.64 2.73
N GLU A 154 -15.70 -1.72 1.41
CA GLU A 154 -14.94 -0.82 0.54
C GLU A 154 -15.86 -0.23 -0.53
N THR A 155 -15.51 0.97 -1.00
CA THR A 155 -16.13 1.58 -2.18
C THR A 155 -15.09 1.75 -3.26
N ALA A 156 -15.41 1.32 -4.47
CA ALA A 156 -14.58 1.46 -5.65
C ALA A 156 -15.32 2.25 -6.74
N SER A 157 -14.56 2.94 -7.58
CA SER A 157 -15.09 3.73 -8.70
C SER A 157 -14.63 3.12 -10.02
N GLY A 158 -15.59 2.83 -10.89
CA GLY A 158 -15.41 2.27 -12.21
C GLY A 158 -15.32 0.75 -12.22
N PHE A 159 -16.03 0.09 -13.13
CA PHE A 159 -16.07 -1.39 -13.19
C PHE A 159 -14.75 -1.98 -13.64
N ALA A 160 -14.21 -1.49 -14.76
CA ALA A 160 -12.92 -1.95 -15.27
C ALA A 160 -11.79 -1.68 -14.27
N ASN A 161 -11.83 -0.53 -13.59
CA ASN A 161 -10.87 -0.17 -12.55
C ASN A 161 -10.99 -1.02 -11.28
N PHE A 162 -12.21 -1.37 -10.85
CA PHE A 162 -12.43 -2.26 -9.70
C PHE A 162 -11.80 -3.65 -9.91
N PHE A 163 -11.96 -4.22 -11.10
CA PHE A 163 -11.34 -5.50 -11.47
C PHE A 163 -9.88 -5.36 -11.94
N GLY A 164 -9.42 -4.12 -12.22
CA GLY A 164 -8.11 -3.83 -12.78
C GLY A 164 -7.91 -4.37 -14.20
N LEU A 165 -8.98 -4.47 -15.00
CA LEU A 165 -8.99 -5.15 -16.30
C LEU A 165 -8.05 -4.47 -17.30
N ASN A 166 -7.97 -3.15 -17.25
CA ASN A 166 -7.16 -2.35 -18.14
C ASN A 166 -6.21 -1.41 -17.37
N ASP A 167 -5.52 -1.94 -16.36
CA ASP A 167 -4.50 -1.19 -15.62
C ASP A 167 -3.28 -0.89 -16.50
N PHE A 168 -2.81 0.36 -16.49
CA PHE A 168 -1.57 0.77 -17.18
C PHE A 168 -0.33 0.34 -16.37
N PHE A 169 -0.40 0.55 -15.05
CA PHE A 169 0.62 0.15 -14.10
C PHE A 169 0.15 -1.06 -13.30
N THR A 170 1.01 -2.05 -13.17
CA THR A 170 0.78 -3.23 -12.34
C THR A 170 1.80 -3.28 -11.21
N SER A 171 1.39 -3.84 -10.07
CA SER A 171 2.31 -4.21 -8.99
C SER A 171 2.14 -5.68 -8.66
N SER A 172 3.25 -6.41 -8.56
CA SER A 172 3.24 -7.83 -8.20
C SER A 172 3.15 -8.09 -6.69
N ARG A 173 2.92 -7.04 -5.88
CA ARG A 173 2.94 -7.13 -4.42
C ARG A 173 1.55 -6.91 -3.84
N GLY A 174 0.97 -7.98 -3.30
CA GLY A 174 -0.33 -7.96 -2.62
C GLY A 174 -0.34 -7.09 -1.36
N GLY A 175 -1.54 -6.80 -0.86
CA GLY A 175 -1.78 -5.96 0.33
C GLY A 175 -1.46 -6.67 1.65
N TRP A 176 -0.18 -6.94 1.92
CA TRP A 176 0.27 -7.67 3.13
C TRP A 176 0.46 -6.80 4.38
N VAL A 177 0.42 -5.46 4.22
CA VAL A 177 0.51 -4.49 5.32
C VAL A 177 -0.73 -3.63 5.33
N TRP A 178 -1.25 -3.41 6.53
CA TRP A 178 -2.30 -2.43 6.79
C TRP A 178 -1.78 -1.42 7.80
N ASP A 179 -2.01 -0.15 7.52
CA ASP A 179 -1.58 0.94 8.38
C ASP A 179 -2.75 1.84 8.75
N SER A 180 -2.74 2.35 9.99
CA SER A 180 -3.64 3.42 10.41
C SER A 180 -3.12 4.79 9.96
N THR A 181 -3.97 5.80 10.13
CA THR A 181 -3.52 7.20 10.16
C THR A 181 -2.58 7.45 11.33
N ILE A 182 -1.80 8.53 11.23
CA ILE A 182 -0.89 8.94 12.30
C ILE A 182 -1.70 9.62 13.40
N MET A 183 -1.59 9.09 14.62
CA MET A 183 -2.26 9.60 15.82
C MET A 183 -1.22 9.88 16.92
N SER A 184 -1.58 10.65 17.95
CA SER A 184 -0.71 10.82 19.12
C SER A 184 -0.66 9.51 19.94
N SER A 185 0.41 9.30 20.71
CA SER A 185 0.56 8.08 21.53
C SER A 185 -0.55 7.88 22.56
N THR A 186 -1.19 8.96 23.00
CA THR A 186 -2.28 8.94 23.99
C THR A 186 -3.65 9.07 23.34
N ALA A 187 -3.73 9.16 22.01
CA ALA A 187 -5.01 9.24 21.32
C ALA A 187 -5.77 7.92 21.47
N THR A 188 -7.05 8.03 21.79
CA THR A 188 -7.97 6.89 21.79
C THR A 188 -8.71 6.86 20.46
N VAL A 189 -9.16 5.69 20.02
CA VAL A 189 -9.85 5.54 18.73
C VAL A 189 -11.20 6.28 18.71
N GLY A 190 -11.83 6.49 19.87
CA GLY A 190 -13.10 7.22 20.01
C GLY A 190 -14.33 6.46 19.49
N THR A 191 -14.12 5.34 18.79
CA THR A 191 -15.15 4.48 18.22
C THR A 191 -14.86 3.04 18.60
N ALA A 192 -15.88 2.30 19.06
CA ALA A 192 -15.76 0.88 19.35
C ALA A 192 -16.23 0.05 18.15
N GLY A 193 -15.71 -1.17 18.01
CA GLY A 193 -16.09 -2.09 16.95
C GLY A 193 -15.31 -3.40 17.04
N THR A 194 -15.58 -4.33 16.12
CA THR A 194 -14.82 -5.58 16.01
C THR A 194 -14.15 -5.62 14.65
N LEU A 195 -12.82 -5.75 14.64
CA LEU A 195 -12.04 -5.99 13.43
C LEU A 195 -12.13 -7.47 13.07
N ASN A 196 -12.36 -7.75 11.79
CA ASN A 196 -12.37 -9.07 11.19
C ASN A 196 -11.12 -9.23 10.33
N PHE A 197 -10.46 -10.38 10.43
CA PHE A 197 -9.26 -10.69 9.67
C PHE A 197 -9.55 -11.83 8.69
N SER A 198 -9.29 -11.57 7.41
CA SER A 198 -9.52 -12.51 6.31
C SER A 198 -8.25 -12.64 5.47
N ASP A 199 -7.93 -13.85 5.02
CA ASP A 199 -6.85 -14.07 4.06
C ASP A 199 -7.13 -15.27 3.14
N LYS A 200 -6.29 -15.44 2.13
CA LYS A 200 -6.43 -16.51 1.13
C LYS A 200 -6.05 -17.92 1.65
N THR A 201 -5.40 -18.03 2.80
CA THR A 201 -4.92 -19.33 3.30
C THR A 201 -5.87 -19.92 4.37
N ASN A 202 -6.32 -19.08 5.29
CA ASN A 202 -7.14 -19.38 6.45
C ASN A 202 -8.63 -19.07 6.19
N GLY A 203 -8.95 -18.34 5.13
CA GLY A 203 -10.31 -18.00 4.71
C GLY A 203 -10.83 -16.71 5.32
N PHE A 204 -12.14 -16.51 5.20
CA PHE A 204 -12.84 -15.31 5.68
C PHE A 204 -13.02 -15.33 7.19
N ILE A 205 -12.76 -14.20 7.84
CA ILE A 205 -12.99 -13.96 9.27
C ILE A 205 -12.38 -15.11 10.11
N TYR A 206 -11.12 -15.47 9.81
CA TYR A 206 -10.42 -16.53 10.54
C TYR A 206 -10.09 -16.10 11.99
N GLY A 207 -10.08 -14.80 12.25
CA GLY A 207 -9.91 -14.22 13.57
C GLY A 207 -10.61 -12.87 13.69
N THR A 208 -10.96 -12.50 14.91
CA THR A 208 -11.61 -11.22 15.21
C THR A 208 -10.95 -10.57 16.42
N MET A 209 -11.05 -9.24 16.52
CA MET A 209 -10.54 -8.48 17.65
C MET A 209 -11.46 -7.31 17.98
N ALA A 210 -11.96 -7.30 19.22
CA ALA A 210 -12.78 -6.20 19.71
C ALA A 210 -11.89 -5.01 20.10
N VAL A 211 -12.25 -3.83 19.62
CA VAL A 211 -11.64 -2.54 19.95
C VAL A 211 -12.64 -1.71 20.75
N SER A 212 -12.25 -1.26 21.94
CA SER A 212 -12.98 -0.27 22.73
C SER A 212 -12.73 1.14 22.21
N SER A 213 -13.69 2.04 22.39
CA SER A 213 -13.51 3.46 22.05
C SER A 213 -12.39 4.14 22.85
N THR A 214 -12.02 3.57 24.00
CA THR A 214 -10.94 4.05 24.87
C THR A 214 -9.58 3.44 24.55
N ASP A 215 -9.49 2.49 23.62
CA ASP A 215 -8.22 1.83 23.31
C ASP A 215 -7.29 2.79 22.58
N THR A 216 -6.00 2.67 22.88
CA THR A 216 -4.93 3.36 22.15
C THR A 216 -4.37 2.45 21.07
N LEU A 217 -3.61 3.01 20.11
CA LEU A 217 -2.93 2.19 19.09
C LEU A 217 -2.01 1.11 19.71
N SER A 218 -1.39 1.40 20.86
CA SER A 218 -0.57 0.42 21.59
C SER A 218 -1.42 -0.72 22.13
N THR A 219 -2.54 -0.40 22.77
CA THR A 219 -3.47 -1.40 23.30
C THR A 219 -3.99 -2.31 22.20
N ILE A 220 -4.30 -1.75 21.03
CA ILE A 220 -4.76 -2.51 19.87
C ILE A 220 -3.66 -3.45 19.35
N ALA A 221 -2.42 -2.96 19.22
CA ALA A 221 -1.30 -3.80 18.81
C ALA A 221 -1.04 -4.94 19.81
N ASP A 222 -1.05 -4.64 21.11
CA ASP A 222 -0.86 -5.61 22.17
C ASP A 222 -1.95 -6.68 22.16
N ASN A 223 -3.22 -6.28 21.96
CA ASN A 223 -4.35 -7.20 21.88
C ASN A 223 -4.24 -8.15 20.66
N ILE A 224 -3.82 -7.66 19.49
CA ILE A 224 -3.58 -8.51 18.30
C ILE A 224 -2.49 -9.53 18.58
N ASN A 225 -1.38 -9.08 19.17
CA ASN A 225 -0.24 -9.94 19.43
C ASN A 225 -0.48 -10.92 20.60
N ALA A 226 -1.45 -10.64 21.48
CA ALA A 226 -1.85 -11.53 22.57
C ALA A 226 -2.84 -12.61 22.14
N ASP A 227 -3.61 -12.38 21.08
CA ASP A 227 -4.54 -13.38 20.54
C ASP A 227 -3.78 -14.48 19.80
N ALA A 228 -3.95 -15.74 20.25
CA ALA A 228 -3.20 -16.87 19.71
C ALA A 228 -3.55 -17.20 18.24
N THR A 229 -4.76 -16.84 17.78
CA THR A 229 -5.21 -17.06 16.41
C THR A 229 -4.60 -16.00 15.48
N LEU A 230 -4.64 -14.73 15.92
CA LEU A 230 -4.11 -13.62 15.14
C LEU A 230 -2.57 -13.62 15.13
N SER A 231 -1.92 -13.75 16.28
CA SER A 231 -0.44 -13.74 16.40
C SER A 231 0.26 -14.87 15.64
N ALA A 232 -0.46 -15.94 15.28
CA ALA A 232 0.05 -17.00 14.41
C ALA A 232 0.17 -16.55 12.94
N GLN A 233 -0.63 -15.57 12.49
CA GLN A 233 -0.75 -15.15 11.09
C GLN A 233 -0.26 -13.72 10.85
N VAL A 234 -0.46 -12.83 11.82
CA VAL A 234 -0.18 -11.40 11.73
C VAL A 234 0.65 -10.91 12.90
N GLN A 235 1.37 -9.81 12.69
CA GLN A 235 2.09 -9.07 13.70
C GLN A 235 1.65 -7.62 13.68
N ALA A 236 1.25 -7.09 14.83
CA ALA A 236 0.93 -5.67 14.99
C ALA A 236 2.07 -4.94 15.70
N GLU A 237 2.37 -3.72 15.27
CA GLU A 237 3.36 -2.86 15.90
C GLU A 237 2.90 -1.40 15.84
N VAL A 238 3.34 -0.59 16.80
CA VAL A 238 3.15 0.86 16.77
C VAL A 238 4.46 1.49 16.30
N VAL A 239 4.43 2.08 15.11
CA VAL A 239 5.62 2.66 14.48
C VAL A 239 5.60 4.17 14.68
N PRO A 240 6.68 4.79 15.21
CA PRO A 240 6.81 6.23 15.22
C PRO A 240 6.93 6.76 13.80
N GLU A 241 6.08 7.71 13.43
CA GLU A 241 6.09 8.33 12.10
C GLU A 241 5.73 9.81 12.22
N GLY A 242 6.66 10.67 11.78
CA GLY A 242 6.58 12.11 11.95
C GLY A 242 6.43 12.53 13.41
N SER A 243 5.39 13.31 13.71
CA SER A 243 5.09 13.80 15.06
C SER A 243 4.25 12.85 15.93
N GLY A 244 3.86 11.68 15.39
CA GLY A 244 2.99 10.73 16.06
C GLY A 244 3.36 9.28 15.81
N TYR A 245 2.36 8.43 15.86
CA TYR A 245 2.50 7.00 15.74
C TYR A 245 1.41 6.45 14.83
N ARG A 246 1.73 5.38 14.10
CA ARG A 246 0.75 4.60 13.35
C ARG A 246 0.73 3.16 13.84
N LEU A 247 -0.45 2.56 13.84
CA LEU A 247 -0.59 1.13 13.97
C LEU A 247 -0.26 0.51 12.62
N ARG A 248 0.67 -0.44 12.62
CA ARG A 248 1.02 -1.25 11.45
C ARG A 248 0.73 -2.70 11.75
N ILE A 249 -0.08 -3.32 10.90
CA ILE A 249 -0.40 -4.75 10.96
C ILE A 249 0.20 -5.40 9.72
N ARG A 250 1.09 -6.37 9.94
CA ARG A 250 1.80 -7.07 8.87
C ARG A 250 1.41 -8.53 8.88
N ARG A 251 1.21 -9.09 7.70
CA ARG A 251 1.08 -10.53 7.56
C ARG A 251 2.45 -11.21 7.52
N SER A 252 2.60 -12.28 8.30
CA SER A 252 3.89 -12.95 8.51
C SER A 252 4.42 -13.70 7.29
N ASN A 253 3.55 -14.23 6.43
CA ASN A 253 3.94 -14.95 5.20
C ASN A 253 3.98 -14.04 3.95
N GLY A 254 3.57 -12.77 4.06
CA GLY A 254 3.66 -11.78 3.00
C GLY A 254 2.64 -11.88 1.86
N GLU A 255 1.64 -12.76 1.93
CA GLU A 255 0.53 -12.73 0.95
C GLU A 255 -0.59 -11.76 1.40
N GLU A 256 -1.61 -11.58 0.56
CA GLU A 256 -2.69 -10.61 0.80
C GLU A 256 -3.54 -10.91 2.06
N MET A 257 -3.99 -9.83 2.71
CA MET A 257 -4.86 -9.83 3.87
C MET A 257 -5.93 -8.74 3.68
N ALA A 258 -7.17 -9.03 4.11
CA ALA A 258 -8.20 -8.01 4.31
C ALA A 258 -8.50 -7.86 5.81
N ILE A 259 -8.56 -6.61 6.26
CA ILE A 259 -9.04 -6.25 7.59
C ILE A 259 -10.31 -5.45 7.40
N THR A 260 -11.42 -6.03 7.83
CA THR A 260 -12.77 -5.45 7.73
C THR A 260 -13.32 -5.22 9.13
N GLN A 261 -14.50 -4.63 9.24
CA GLN A 261 -15.16 -4.45 10.53
C GLN A 261 -16.54 -5.10 10.47
N SER A 262 -16.86 -5.87 11.52
CA SER A 262 -18.17 -6.48 11.65
C SER A 262 -19.28 -5.42 11.69
N GLY A 263 -20.22 -5.51 10.73
CA GLY A 263 -21.43 -4.71 10.68
C GLY A 263 -21.26 -3.25 10.26
N GLY A 264 -20.18 -2.91 9.56
CA GLY A 264 -19.97 -1.57 8.95
C GLY A 264 -18.52 -1.10 9.01
N THR A 265 -18.26 0.19 8.74
CA THR A 265 -16.89 0.71 8.53
C THR A 265 -16.46 1.82 9.50
N ALA A 266 -17.24 2.10 10.55
CA ALA A 266 -17.03 3.24 11.44
C ALA A 266 -15.69 3.22 12.19
N LEU A 267 -15.28 2.08 12.74
CA LEU A 267 -13.99 1.86 13.42
C LEU A 267 -12.82 1.94 12.43
N ILE A 268 -12.92 1.27 11.27
CA ILE A 268 -11.89 1.34 10.23
C ILE A 268 -11.69 2.78 9.76
N THR A 269 -12.78 3.50 9.54
CA THR A 269 -12.75 4.93 9.17
C THR A 269 -12.15 5.79 10.27
N ALA A 270 -12.49 5.53 11.55
CA ALA A 270 -11.96 6.28 12.69
C ALA A 270 -10.44 6.08 12.88
N LEU A 271 -9.95 4.85 12.66
CA LEU A 271 -8.51 4.55 12.63
C LEU A 271 -7.84 5.09 11.36
N GLY A 272 -8.62 5.29 10.30
CA GLY A 272 -8.12 5.41 8.92
C GLY A 272 -7.24 4.22 8.56
N LEU A 273 -7.67 3.02 8.97
CA LEU A 273 -6.97 1.77 8.72
C LEU A 273 -7.20 1.36 7.27
N GLY A 274 -6.12 1.15 6.53
CA GLY A 274 -6.21 0.74 5.13
C GLY A 274 -4.97 -0.02 4.69
N ARG A 275 -5.03 -0.60 3.49
CA ARG A 275 -3.88 -1.24 2.85
C ARG A 275 -2.76 -0.21 2.70
N ALA A 276 -1.54 -0.58 3.08
CA ALA A 276 -0.39 0.31 3.03
C ALA A 276 0.49 0.04 1.82
N ASP A 277 0.92 1.11 1.14
CA ASP A 277 1.77 1.03 -0.06
C ASP A 277 3.27 0.80 0.23
N VAL A 278 3.59 0.10 1.32
CA VAL A 278 4.97 -0.04 1.80
C VAL A 278 5.81 -0.84 0.82
N GLY A 279 6.78 -0.16 0.21
CA GLY A 279 7.70 -0.76 -0.75
C GLY A 279 7.08 -1.07 -2.10
N GLN A 280 5.86 -0.59 -2.38
CA GLN A 280 5.21 -0.77 -3.69
C GLN A 280 6.04 -0.14 -4.82
N ALA A 281 6.71 0.98 -4.58
CA ALA A 281 7.55 1.67 -5.56
C ALA A 281 8.66 0.79 -6.19
N LYS A 282 9.08 -0.32 -5.54
CA LYS A 282 10.04 -1.27 -6.10
C LYS A 282 9.44 -2.24 -7.12
N TYR A 283 8.12 -2.42 -7.09
CA TYR A 283 7.39 -3.43 -7.86
C TYR A 283 6.43 -2.83 -8.89
N VAL A 284 6.25 -1.51 -8.89
CA VAL A 284 5.50 -0.80 -9.93
C VAL A 284 6.19 -1.00 -11.28
N SER A 285 5.45 -1.48 -12.26
CA SER A 285 5.89 -1.66 -13.64
C SER A 285 4.74 -1.34 -14.60
N VAL A 286 5.07 -0.97 -15.84
CA VAL A 286 4.07 -0.87 -16.91
C VAL A 286 3.69 -2.29 -17.34
N ARG A 287 2.41 -2.51 -17.61
CA ARG A 287 1.89 -3.80 -18.06
C ARG A 287 2.68 -4.31 -19.28
N SER A 288 3.11 -5.57 -19.25
CA SER A 288 4.08 -6.11 -20.21
C SER A 288 3.58 -6.17 -21.65
N ASP A 289 2.27 -6.30 -21.86
CA ASP A 289 1.59 -6.25 -23.16
C ASP A 289 1.63 -4.84 -23.77
N ILE A 290 1.48 -3.78 -22.98
CA ILE A 290 1.61 -2.38 -23.41
C ILE A 290 3.05 -2.09 -23.82
N ILE A 291 4.03 -2.67 -23.12
CA ILE A 291 5.45 -2.58 -23.51
C ILE A 291 5.68 -3.26 -24.86
N ALA A 292 5.08 -4.44 -25.07
CA ALA A 292 5.20 -5.19 -26.32
C ALA A 292 4.45 -4.52 -27.48
N ASN A 293 3.28 -3.95 -27.21
CA ASN A 293 2.46 -3.21 -28.16
C ASN A 293 1.93 -1.90 -27.54
N PRO A 294 2.63 -0.76 -27.76
CA PRO A 294 2.19 0.54 -27.27
C PRO A 294 0.85 1.03 -27.83
N GLN A 295 0.30 0.36 -28.86
CA GLN A 295 -1.04 0.68 -29.37
C GLN A 295 -2.17 0.26 -28.41
N LEU A 296 -1.86 -0.56 -27.40
CA LEU A 296 -2.80 -0.96 -26.34
C LEU A 296 -3.01 0.10 -25.26
N VAL A 297 -2.29 1.23 -25.32
CA VAL A 297 -2.58 2.38 -24.46
C VAL A 297 -3.95 2.96 -24.83
N SER A 298 -4.82 3.13 -23.83
CA SER A 298 -6.13 3.74 -24.00
C SER A 298 -6.00 5.17 -24.55
N ARG A 299 -6.65 5.43 -25.69
CA ARG A 299 -6.60 6.74 -26.36
C ARG A 299 -7.93 7.48 -26.28
N GLY A 300 -9.02 6.76 -26.54
CA GLY A 300 -10.38 7.27 -26.48
C GLY A 300 -11.25 6.41 -25.58
N ALA A 301 -12.53 6.72 -25.54
CA ALA A 301 -13.53 5.95 -24.82
C ALA A 301 -14.64 5.51 -25.78
N MET A 302 -15.45 4.56 -25.34
CA MET A 302 -16.72 4.27 -26.01
C MET A 302 -17.65 5.47 -25.87
N GLN A 303 -18.31 5.83 -26.98
CA GLN A 303 -19.23 6.95 -27.05
C GLN A 303 -20.56 6.49 -27.64
N TYR A 304 -21.64 7.20 -27.29
CA TYR A 304 -22.96 6.96 -27.87
C TYR A 304 -23.22 7.93 -29.02
N SER A 305 -23.62 7.41 -30.18
CA SER A 305 -24.08 8.23 -31.30
C SER A 305 -25.60 8.39 -31.25
N THR A 306 -26.09 9.60 -31.02
CA THR A 306 -27.53 9.89 -31.06
C THR A 306 -28.15 9.68 -32.44
N ASP A 307 -27.37 9.89 -33.51
CA ASP A 307 -27.84 9.78 -34.90
C ASP A 307 -28.07 8.33 -35.32
N LYS A 308 -27.20 7.42 -34.86
CA LYS A 308 -27.30 5.98 -35.15
C LYS A 308 -28.04 5.21 -34.06
N SER A 309 -28.22 5.81 -32.88
CA SER A 309 -28.72 5.14 -31.67
C SER A 309 -27.87 3.92 -31.27
N GLU A 310 -26.56 4.04 -31.43
CA GLU A 310 -25.59 2.97 -31.27
C GLU A 310 -24.32 3.49 -30.59
N TYR A 311 -23.70 2.64 -29.76
CA TYR A 311 -22.35 2.87 -29.25
C TYR A 311 -21.30 2.63 -30.32
N TYR A 312 -20.22 3.37 -30.24
CA TYR A 312 -19.08 3.23 -31.13
C TYR A 312 -17.79 3.68 -30.44
N VAL A 313 -16.66 3.27 -31.00
CA VAL A 313 -15.32 3.73 -30.63
C VAL A 313 -14.70 4.35 -31.88
N SER A 314 -14.11 5.53 -31.74
CA SER A 314 -13.50 6.26 -32.85
C SER A 314 -11.98 6.19 -32.79
N ALA A 315 -11.32 5.90 -33.93
CA ALA A 315 -9.85 5.89 -34.01
C ALA A 315 -9.23 7.30 -33.83
N GLY A 316 -10.04 8.34 -34.05
CA GLY A 316 -9.65 9.73 -33.87
C GLY A 316 -9.95 10.28 -32.48
N ASP A 317 -10.62 9.52 -31.60
CA ASP A 317 -10.87 9.97 -30.24
C ASP A 317 -9.58 9.98 -29.42
N ASN A 318 -9.41 11.05 -28.64
CA ASN A 318 -8.25 11.29 -27.80
C ASN A 318 -8.63 11.77 -26.39
N GLN A 319 -9.90 11.63 -26.00
CA GLN A 319 -10.40 12.08 -24.70
C GLN A 319 -9.60 11.47 -23.54
N THR A 320 -9.46 10.14 -23.48
CA THR A 320 -8.72 9.49 -22.40
C THR A 320 -7.25 9.90 -22.37
N ALA A 321 -6.62 10.09 -23.54
CA ALA A 321 -5.24 10.57 -23.60
C ALA A 321 -5.11 12.00 -23.01
N ASN A 322 -6.09 12.88 -23.26
CA ASN A 322 -6.13 14.21 -22.65
C ASN A 322 -6.42 14.11 -21.15
N ASP A 323 -7.31 13.23 -20.70
CA ASP A 323 -7.60 13.03 -19.28
C ASP A 323 -6.36 12.53 -18.51
N ILE A 324 -5.54 11.66 -19.12
CA ILE A 324 -4.24 11.24 -18.57
C ILE A 324 -3.26 12.42 -18.52
N ALA A 325 -3.23 13.28 -19.55
CA ALA A 325 -2.38 14.48 -19.53
C ALA A 325 -2.81 15.47 -18.44
N ASP A 326 -4.11 15.70 -18.29
CA ASP A 326 -4.70 16.57 -17.29
C ASP A 326 -4.40 16.07 -15.87
N LEU A 327 -4.36 14.75 -15.66
CA LEU A 327 -3.99 14.15 -14.37
C LEU A 327 -2.61 14.62 -13.86
N PHE A 328 -1.64 14.92 -14.72
CA PHE A 328 -0.34 15.44 -14.30
C PHE A 328 -0.38 16.91 -13.84
N THR A 329 -1.42 17.65 -14.24
CA THR A 329 -1.60 19.06 -13.88
C THR A 329 -2.65 19.27 -12.79
N ASN A 330 -3.56 18.31 -12.63
CA ASN A 330 -4.61 18.32 -11.63
C ASN A 330 -4.05 18.04 -10.23
N LYS A 331 -4.71 18.60 -9.22
CA LYS A 331 -4.35 18.38 -7.83
C LYS A 331 -5.05 17.14 -7.30
N VAL A 332 -4.28 16.27 -6.65
CA VAL A 332 -4.76 15.07 -5.95
C VAL A 332 -4.58 15.28 -4.45
N SER A 333 -5.49 14.73 -3.66
CA SER A 333 -5.40 14.77 -2.19
C SER A 333 -4.44 13.71 -1.69
N PHE A 334 -3.42 14.13 -0.93
CA PHE A 334 -2.50 13.24 -0.24
C PHE A 334 -2.84 13.24 1.26
N THR A 335 -2.78 12.05 1.85
CA THR A 335 -2.87 11.87 3.30
C THR A 335 -1.56 12.30 3.98
N LEU A 336 -1.62 12.47 5.29
CA LEU A 336 -0.44 12.73 6.12
C LEU A 336 0.53 11.53 6.02
N ALA A 337 1.80 11.80 5.71
CA ALA A 337 2.85 10.78 5.60
C ALA A 337 4.16 11.31 6.19
N GLY A 338 4.67 10.67 7.25
CA GLY A 338 5.81 11.22 8.00
C GLY A 338 5.56 12.65 8.47
N ASP A 339 6.50 13.55 8.18
CA ASP A 339 6.41 14.98 8.47
C ASP A 339 5.69 15.78 7.36
N LEU A 340 5.20 15.14 6.30
CA LEU A 340 4.44 15.80 5.23
C LEU A 340 2.96 15.83 5.58
N SER A 341 2.45 17.03 5.88
CA SER A 341 1.03 17.24 6.17
C SER A 341 0.13 16.87 5.00
N ALA A 342 -1.07 16.40 5.33
CA ALA A 342 -2.11 16.14 4.34
C ALA A 342 -2.39 17.40 3.52
N ALA A 343 -2.36 17.28 2.18
CA ALA A 343 -2.51 18.41 1.29
C ALA A 343 -2.99 17.98 -0.10
N THR A 344 -3.71 18.88 -0.77
CA THR A 344 -4.12 18.69 -2.17
C THR A 344 -3.12 19.39 -3.09
N ARG A 345 -2.31 18.61 -3.81
CA ARG A 345 -1.17 19.09 -4.63
C ARG A 345 -1.09 18.32 -5.95
N THR A 346 -0.35 18.83 -6.93
CA THR A 346 0.02 18.04 -8.11
C THR A 346 1.07 17.00 -7.74
N PHE A 347 1.28 15.98 -8.58
CA PHE A 347 2.33 14.98 -8.34
C PHE A 347 3.73 15.62 -8.27
N GLU A 348 4.01 16.60 -9.14
CA GLU A 348 5.26 17.34 -9.15
C GLU A 348 5.50 18.07 -7.81
N ASN A 349 4.54 18.88 -7.36
CA ASN A 349 4.70 19.62 -6.11
C ASN A 349 4.78 18.70 -4.89
N TYR A 350 4.12 17.54 -4.91
CA TYR A 350 4.27 16.55 -3.85
C TYR A 350 5.67 15.92 -3.86
N ALA A 351 6.21 15.58 -5.03
CA ALA A 351 7.59 15.09 -5.17
C ALA A 351 8.63 16.13 -4.71
N ASP A 352 8.44 17.41 -5.04
CA ASP A 352 9.28 18.51 -4.55
C ASP A 352 9.26 18.61 -3.03
N SER A 353 8.10 18.35 -2.42
CA SER A 353 7.94 18.38 -0.97
C SER A 353 8.71 17.27 -0.29
N ILE A 354 8.71 16.06 -0.87
CA ILE A 354 9.51 14.93 -0.40
C ILE A 354 11.01 15.26 -0.50
N LEU A 355 11.46 15.81 -1.64
CA LEU A 355 12.85 16.19 -1.84
C LEU A 355 13.29 17.28 -0.86
N SER A 356 12.47 18.32 -0.69
CA SER A 356 12.73 19.42 0.23
C SER A 356 12.81 18.96 1.69
N LEU A 357 11.87 18.11 2.13
CA LEU A 357 11.88 17.53 3.47
C LEU A 357 13.16 16.71 3.71
N ASN A 358 13.47 15.78 2.80
CA ASN A 358 14.68 14.95 2.91
C ASN A 358 15.96 15.79 2.92
N SER A 359 16.03 16.84 2.08
CA SER A 359 17.19 17.74 2.05
C SER A 359 17.33 18.53 3.36
N SER A 360 16.22 19.00 3.92
CA SER A 360 16.22 19.73 5.19
C SER A 360 16.65 18.83 6.36
N GLN A 361 16.09 17.61 6.43
CA GLN A 361 16.46 16.63 7.45
C GLN A 361 17.93 16.20 7.31
N ALA A 362 18.42 15.93 6.10
CA ALA A 362 19.82 15.59 5.86
C ALA A 362 20.77 16.72 6.31
N SER A 363 20.43 17.98 6.01
CA SER A 363 21.21 19.15 6.45
C SER A 363 21.23 19.30 7.98
N SER A 364 20.09 19.08 8.64
CA SER A 364 20.00 19.10 10.11
C SER A 364 20.81 17.97 10.75
N LEU A 365 20.73 16.75 10.20
CA LEU A 365 21.49 15.60 10.69
C LEU A 365 22.99 15.78 10.47
N GLN A 366 23.41 16.41 9.37
CA GLN A 366 24.82 16.74 9.15
C GLN A 366 25.32 17.73 10.21
N THR A 367 24.54 18.78 10.49
CA THR A 367 24.89 19.76 11.53
C THR A 367 24.99 19.12 12.91
N GLU A 368 24.07 18.21 13.25
CA GLU A 368 24.11 17.45 14.51
C GLU A 368 25.32 16.51 14.57
N LEU A 369 25.62 15.81 13.47
CA LEU A 369 26.80 14.94 13.39
C LEU A 369 28.10 15.73 13.60
N ASP A 370 28.22 16.92 12.98
CA ASP A 370 29.38 17.79 13.14
C ASP A 370 29.51 18.28 14.60
N TYR A 371 28.39 18.59 15.25
CA TYR A 371 28.36 18.94 16.67
C TYR A 371 28.82 17.77 17.56
N GLN A 372 28.30 16.55 17.33
CA GLN A 372 28.68 15.36 18.09
C GLN A 372 30.14 14.97 17.89
N ASN A 373 30.67 15.11 16.67
CA ASN A 373 32.09 14.92 16.38
C ASN A 373 32.95 15.94 17.15
N GLY A 374 32.59 17.22 17.13
CA GLY A 374 33.29 18.26 17.89
C GLY A 374 33.21 18.06 19.40
N LEU A 375 32.08 17.58 19.93
CA LEU A 375 31.94 17.22 21.34
C LEU A 375 32.84 16.04 21.71
N THR A 376 32.87 14.99 20.88
CA THR A 376 33.69 13.80 21.09
C THR A 376 35.18 14.15 21.09
N GLU A 377 35.63 14.99 20.15
CA GLU A 377 37.00 15.48 20.10
C GLU A 377 37.37 16.25 21.38
N ARG A 378 36.50 17.16 21.84
CA ARG A 378 36.72 17.91 23.09
C ARG A 378 36.76 17.01 24.32
N LEU A 379 35.87 16.02 24.41
CA LEU A 379 35.87 15.06 25.51
C LEU A 379 37.13 14.19 25.50
N THR A 380 37.60 13.79 24.31
CA THR A 380 38.85 13.03 24.14
C THR A 380 40.06 13.86 24.57
N LEU A 381 40.13 15.13 24.16
CA LEU A 381 41.17 16.06 24.62
C LEU A 381 41.12 16.23 26.14
N LYS A 382 39.93 16.40 26.72
CA LYS A 382 39.77 16.56 28.17
C LYS A 382 40.16 15.32 28.95
N GLN A 383 39.79 14.14 28.43
CA GLN A 383 40.25 12.87 28.97
C GLN A 383 41.77 12.79 28.88
N GLY A 384 42.37 13.19 27.76
CA GLY A 384 43.81 13.35 27.60
C GLY A 384 44.40 14.25 28.69
N GLU A 385 43.86 15.43 28.94
CA GLU A 385 44.37 16.32 30.00
C GLU A 385 44.32 15.72 31.42
N ILE A 386 43.29 14.93 31.74
CA ILE A 386 43.09 14.37 33.09
C ILE A 386 43.85 13.05 33.29
N SER A 387 43.84 12.19 32.27
CA SER A 387 44.44 10.85 32.31
C SER A 387 45.87 10.81 31.78
N ALA A 388 46.30 11.84 31.05
CA ALA A 388 47.70 11.96 30.69
C ALA A 388 48.50 12.23 31.95
N VAL A 389 49.32 11.24 32.27
CA VAL A 389 50.41 11.38 33.21
C VAL A 389 51.36 12.44 32.66
N ASN A 390 51.55 13.52 33.39
CA ASN A 390 52.52 14.53 33.02
C ASN A 390 53.92 13.93 33.28
N LEU A 391 54.55 13.40 32.23
CA LEU A 391 55.80 12.66 32.34
C LEU A 391 56.92 13.48 32.99
N ASP A 392 56.89 14.82 32.87
CA ASP A 392 57.85 15.69 33.55
C ASP A 392 57.59 15.78 35.07
N GLU A 393 56.32 15.75 35.50
CA GLU A 393 55.94 15.71 36.92
C GLU A 393 56.30 14.35 37.53
N GLU A 394 55.96 13.24 36.86
CA GLU A 394 56.36 11.90 37.31
C GLU A 394 57.88 11.72 37.30
N LEU A 395 58.61 12.21 36.27
CA LEU A 395 60.07 12.14 36.22
C LEU A 395 60.70 12.95 37.36
N SER A 396 60.15 14.13 37.67
CA SER A 396 60.60 14.95 38.80
C SER A 396 60.35 14.23 40.13
N GLN A 397 59.17 13.65 40.33
CA GLN A 397 58.88 12.84 41.51
C GLN A 397 59.78 11.60 41.59
N LEU A 398 60.06 10.95 40.47
CA LEU A 398 60.96 9.79 40.39
C LEU A 398 62.39 10.18 40.72
N MET A 399 62.89 11.32 40.23
CA MET A 399 64.20 11.86 40.65
C MET A 399 64.26 12.19 42.14
N ILE A 400 63.16 12.72 42.71
CA ILE A 400 63.06 12.97 44.16
C ILE A 400 63.10 11.64 44.91
N TYR A 401 62.37 10.61 44.46
CA TYR A 401 62.41 9.28 45.05
C TYR A 401 63.80 8.63 44.95
N GLU A 402 64.48 8.76 43.80
CA GLU A 402 65.85 8.26 43.64
C GLU A 402 66.85 8.99 44.55
N GLN A 403 66.76 10.32 44.65
CA GLN A 403 67.61 11.09 45.55
C GLN A 403 67.35 10.75 47.02
N SER A 404 66.08 10.63 47.42
CA SER A 404 65.72 10.27 48.79
C SER A 404 66.08 8.83 49.14
N TYR A 405 66.01 7.89 48.18
CA TYR A 405 66.50 6.52 48.36
C TYR A 405 68.03 6.47 48.47
N ALA A 406 68.74 7.22 47.63
CA ALA A 406 70.20 7.33 47.71
C ALA A 406 70.66 8.00 49.03
N ALA A 407 69.92 9.01 49.50
CA ALA A 407 70.16 9.64 50.79
C ALA A 407 69.88 8.67 51.95
N ALA A 408 68.77 7.93 51.92
CA ALA A 408 68.45 6.91 52.92
C ALA A 408 69.49 5.78 52.94
N GLY A 409 69.96 5.32 51.77
CA GLY A 409 71.05 4.34 51.65
C GLY A 409 72.37 4.85 52.25
N LYS A 410 72.71 6.13 52.06
CA LYS A 410 73.86 6.75 52.75
C LYS A 410 73.66 6.77 54.27
N VAL A 411 72.48 7.15 54.76
CA VAL A 411 72.16 7.15 56.20
C VAL A 411 72.28 5.74 56.78
N ILE A 412 71.71 4.73 56.13
CA ILE A 412 71.83 3.31 56.54
C ILE A 412 73.30 2.88 56.54
N SER A 413 74.07 3.19 55.48
CA SER A 413 75.50 2.84 55.45
C SER A 413 76.31 3.53 56.56
N THR A 414 75.87 4.73 56.96
CA THR A 414 76.52 5.48 58.04
C THR A 414 76.17 4.87 59.39
N ILE A 415 74.92 4.44 59.58
CA ILE A 415 74.48 3.70 60.76
C ILE A 415 75.18 2.35 60.85
N ASP A 416 75.29 1.59 59.75
CA ASP A 416 76.04 0.32 59.70
C ASP A 416 77.51 0.52 60.08
N LYS A 417 78.17 1.56 59.53
CA LYS A 417 79.54 1.91 59.94
C LYS A 417 79.65 2.27 61.41
N MET A 418 78.67 2.99 61.97
CA MET A 418 78.66 3.29 63.41
C MET A 418 78.42 2.05 64.26
N LEU A 419 77.55 1.12 63.83
CA LEU A 419 77.31 -0.16 64.49
C LEU A 419 78.53 -1.07 64.42
N GLU A 420 79.24 -1.15 63.28
CA GLU A 420 80.50 -1.88 63.16
C GLU A 420 81.57 -1.32 64.11
N ILE A 421 81.73 0.00 64.18
CA ILE A 421 82.66 0.64 65.12
C ILE A 421 82.27 0.27 66.57
N LEU A 422 80.99 0.38 66.92
CA LEU A 422 80.50 0.00 68.26
C LEU A 422 80.78 -1.48 68.57
N ASN A 423 80.55 -2.38 67.62
CA ASN A 423 80.77 -3.81 67.79
C ASN A 423 82.27 -4.15 67.87
N SER A 424 83.13 -3.39 67.18
CA SER A 424 84.59 -3.52 67.28
C SER A 424 85.14 -3.06 68.64
N LEU A 425 84.44 -2.17 69.35
CA LEU A 425 84.78 -1.71 70.69
C LEU A 425 84.35 -2.70 71.80
N ILE A 426 83.49 -3.68 71.49
CA ILE A 426 82.93 -4.65 72.44
C ILE A 426 83.71 -5.99 72.47
N ARG A 427 84.76 -6.16 71.65
CA ARG A 427 85.63 -7.36 71.69
C ARG A 427 86.92 -7.16 72.48
#